data_AF-A0A376MIM6-F1
#
_entry.id   AF-A0A376MIM6-F1
#
_cell.length_a   1.000
_cell.length_b   1.000
_cell.length_c   1.000
_cell.angle_alpha   90.00
_cell.angle_beta   90.00
_cell.angle_gamma   90.00
#
_symmetry.space_group_name_H-M   'P 1'
#
loop_
_entity.id
_entity.type
_entity.pdbx_description
1 polymer ?
#
loop_
_entity_poly.entity_id
_entity_poly.type
_entity_poly.pdbx_seq_one_letter_code
_entity_poly.pdbx_strand_id
1 'polypeptide(L)'
;MRVLGIETSCDETGIAIYDDEKGLLANQLYSQVKLHADYGGVVPELASRDHVRKTVPLIQAALKESGLTAKDIDAVAYTAGPGLVGALLVGATVGRSLAFAWDVPAIPVHHMEGHLLAPMLEDNPPEFPFVALLVSGGHTQLISVTGIGQYELLGESIDDAAGEAFDKTAKLLGLDYPGGPLLSKMAAQGTAGRFVFPRPMTDRPGLDFSFSGLKTFAANTIR
;
A
#
# COMPACT_ATOMS: atom_id res chain seq x y z
N MET A 1 17.11 -17.70 -6.13
CA MET A 1 17.47 -16.29 -6.33
C MET A 1 16.99 -15.45 -5.15
N ARG A 2 17.75 -14.41 -4.74
CA ARG A 2 17.41 -13.49 -3.66
C ARG A 2 17.26 -12.06 -4.16
N VAL A 3 16.10 -11.46 -3.90
CA VAL A 3 15.78 -10.10 -4.31
C VAL A 3 15.63 -9.19 -3.09
N LEU A 4 16.36 -8.08 -3.07
CA LEU A 4 16.15 -6.99 -2.12
C LEU A 4 15.07 -6.05 -2.68
N GLY A 5 13.92 -5.94 -2.00
CA GLY A 5 12.83 -5.02 -2.35
C GLY A 5 12.88 -3.71 -1.55
N ILE A 6 12.60 -2.58 -2.22
CA ILE A 6 12.57 -1.24 -1.64
C ILE A 6 11.23 -0.55 -1.96
N GLU A 7 10.47 -0.18 -0.93
CA GLU A 7 9.17 0.48 -1.03
C GLU A 7 9.21 1.85 -0.31
N THR A 8 8.96 2.92 -1.06
CA THR A 8 8.93 4.32 -0.57
C THR A 8 7.90 5.18 -1.33
N SER A 9 6.76 4.61 -1.72
CA SER A 9 5.78 5.28 -2.58
C SER A 9 4.99 6.39 -1.85
N CYS A 10 4.82 6.28 -0.53
CA CYS A 10 4.00 7.21 0.26
C CYS A 10 4.66 7.58 1.60
N ASP A 11 4.26 6.98 2.72
CA ASP A 11 4.69 7.32 4.08
C ASP A 11 5.22 6.12 4.88
N GLU A 12 5.36 4.96 4.24
CA GLU A 12 6.06 3.78 4.74
C GLU A 12 7.40 3.58 4.01
N THR A 13 8.47 3.37 4.79
CA THR A 13 9.73 2.83 4.25
C THR A 13 9.76 1.34 4.52
N GLY A 14 9.56 0.53 3.48
CA GLY A 14 9.60 -0.93 3.55
C GLY A 14 10.84 -1.48 2.84
N ILE A 15 11.54 -2.41 3.49
CA ILE A 15 12.67 -3.14 2.91
C ILE A 15 12.48 -4.63 3.20
N ALA A 16 12.55 -5.46 2.17
CA ALA A 16 12.41 -6.91 2.32
C ALA A 16 13.46 -7.67 1.52
N ILE A 17 13.77 -8.90 1.93
CA ILE A 17 14.57 -9.82 1.14
C ILE A 17 13.74 -11.09 0.94
N TYR A 18 13.49 -11.44 -0.32
CA TYR A 18 12.74 -12.63 -0.69
C TYR A 18 13.63 -13.61 -1.45
N ASP A 19 13.60 -14.87 -1.05
CA ASP A 19 14.28 -16.00 -1.68
C ASP A 19 13.20 -16.91 -2.30
N ASP A 20 13.35 -17.25 -3.58
CA ASP A 20 12.36 -18.06 -4.31
C ASP A 20 12.21 -19.50 -3.80
N GLU A 21 13.20 -20.03 -3.09
CA GLU A 21 13.14 -21.37 -2.49
C GLU A 21 12.76 -21.33 -1.01
N LYS A 22 13.20 -20.29 -0.28
CA LYS A 22 13.03 -20.19 1.18
C LYS A 22 11.94 -19.21 1.63
N GLY A 23 11.34 -18.48 0.69
CA GLY A 23 10.38 -17.44 0.97
C GLY A 23 11.01 -16.17 1.56
N LEU A 24 10.26 -15.50 2.42
CA LEU A 24 10.65 -14.21 3.00
C LEU A 24 11.75 -14.37 4.06
N LEU A 25 12.93 -13.78 3.83
CA LEU A 25 14.10 -13.88 4.71
C LEU A 25 14.24 -12.70 5.67
N ALA A 26 13.75 -11.53 5.29
CA ALA A 26 13.76 -10.32 6.12
C ALA A 26 12.63 -9.38 5.69
N ASN A 27 12.05 -8.66 6.65
CA ASN A 27 11.03 -7.65 6.41
C ASN A 27 11.12 -6.52 7.45
N GLN A 28 11.58 -5.37 6.99
CA GLN A 28 11.81 -4.18 7.79
C GLN A 28 10.82 -3.10 7.37
N LEU A 29 10.14 -2.49 8.35
CA LEU A 29 9.12 -1.49 8.09
C LEU A 29 9.25 -0.32 9.08
N TYR A 30 9.20 0.89 8.55
CA TYR A 30 9.00 2.10 9.33
C TYR A 30 7.83 2.89 8.74
N SER A 31 6.81 3.15 9.56
CA SER A 31 5.66 3.97 9.19
C SER A 31 5.79 5.38 9.77
N GLN A 32 5.50 6.39 8.95
CA GLN A 32 5.54 7.80 9.31
C GLN A 32 4.19 8.32 9.83
N VAL A 33 3.20 7.46 10.09
CA VAL A 33 1.86 7.86 10.56
C VAL A 33 1.89 8.91 11.68
N LYS A 34 2.76 8.74 12.69
CA LYS A 34 2.89 9.71 13.81
C LYS A 34 3.40 11.08 13.38
N LEU A 35 4.22 11.15 12.33
CA LEU A 35 4.73 12.40 11.77
C LEU A 35 3.63 13.19 11.04
N HIS A 36 2.69 12.50 10.41
CA HIS A 36 1.65 13.09 9.57
C HIS A 36 0.32 13.32 10.32
N ALA A 37 0.12 12.68 11.48
CA ALA A 37 -1.10 12.77 12.28
C ALA A 37 -1.51 14.22 12.59
N ASP A 38 -0.56 15.08 12.98
CA ASP A 38 -0.80 16.49 13.32
C ASP A 38 -1.31 17.33 12.14
N TYR A 39 -1.09 16.86 10.91
CA TYR A 39 -1.50 17.53 9.67
C TYR A 39 -2.80 16.96 9.10
N GLY A 40 -3.29 15.82 9.64
CA GLY A 40 -4.49 15.15 9.18
C GLY A 40 -4.40 14.58 7.76
N GLY A 41 -3.17 14.25 7.31
CA GLY A 41 -2.85 13.71 6.00
C GLY A 41 -1.34 13.72 5.74
N VAL A 42 -0.89 12.92 4.77
CA VAL A 42 0.54 12.83 4.42
C VAL A 42 1.06 14.15 3.86
N VAL A 43 2.13 14.68 4.45
CA VAL A 43 2.84 15.87 3.97
C VAL A 43 4.02 15.43 3.08
N PRO A 44 3.97 15.64 1.74
CA PRO A 44 4.91 15.01 0.81
C PRO A 44 6.39 15.33 1.07
N GLU A 45 6.70 16.56 1.48
CA GLU A 45 8.08 16.97 1.79
C GLU A 45 8.61 16.30 3.06
N LEU A 46 7.77 16.19 4.10
CA LEU A 46 8.16 15.50 5.34
C LEU A 46 8.40 14.01 5.07
N ALA A 47 7.55 13.40 4.22
CA ALA A 47 7.69 12.01 3.86
C ALA A 47 8.99 11.72 3.10
N SER A 48 9.27 12.54 2.07
CA SER A 48 10.51 12.44 1.29
C SER A 48 11.76 12.54 2.18
N ARG A 49 11.77 13.49 3.13
CA ARG A 49 12.87 13.64 4.08
C ARG A 49 13.04 12.43 4.98
N ASP A 50 11.97 11.82 5.44
CA ASP A 50 12.07 10.68 6.35
C ASP A 50 12.52 9.41 5.63
N HIS A 51 12.09 9.17 4.38
CA HIS A 51 12.65 8.08 3.56
C HIS A 51 14.17 8.17 3.45
N VAL A 52 14.74 9.37 3.27
CA VAL A 52 16.21 9.54 3.24
C VAL A 52 16.85 9.07 4.54
N ARG A 53 16.23 9.34 5.69
CA ARG A 53 16.75 8.94 7.01
C ARG A 53 16.62 7.44 7.25
N LYS A 54 15.64 6.76 6.64
CA LYS A 54 15.28 5.37 6.99
C LYS A 54 15.74 4.33 5.99
N THR A 55 15.78 4.66 4.69
CA THR A 55 15.99 3.66 3.62
C THR A 55 17.30 2.88 3.80
N VAL A 56 18.44 3.57 3.91
CA VAL A 56 19.75 2.91 4.04
C VAL A 56 19.89 2.14 5.37
N PRO A 57 19.52 2.70 6.54
CA PRO A 57 19.52 1.94 7.79
C PRO A 57 18.65 0.68 7.77
N LEU A 58 17.49 0.73 7.11
CA LEU A 58 16.61 -0.45 7.01
C LEU A 58 17.17 -1.51 6.05
N ILE A 59 17.87 -1.12 4.97
CA ILE A 59 18.63 -2.08 4.14
C ILE A 59 19.69 -2.80 4.96
N GLN A 60 20.45 -2.07 5.77
CA GLN A 60 21.45 -2.66 6.66
C GLN A 60 20.81 -3.61 7.68
N ALA A 61 19.64 -3.23 8.23
CA ALA A 61 18.89 -4.05 9.16
C ALA A 61 18.38 -5.35 8.49
N ALA A 62 17.85 -5.27 7.27
CA ALA A 62 17.34 -6.44 6.53
C ALA A 62 18.45 -7.45 6.19
N LEU A 63 19.62 -6.98 5.76
CA LEU A 63 20.79 -7.85 5.56
C LEU A 63 21.23 -8.53 6.86
N LYS A 64 21.22 -7.77 7.97
CA LYS A 64 21.56 -8.31 9.29
C LYS A 64 20.54 -9.35 9.79
N GLU A 65 19.24 -9.08 9.61
CA GLU A 65 18.14 -9.98 9.99
C GLU A 65 18.23 -11.31 9.24
N SER A 66 18.46 -11.25 7.92
CA SER A 66 18.60 -12.44 7.06
C SER A 66 19.95 -13.17 7.22
N GLY A 67 20.93 -12.56 7.88
CA GLY A 67 22.30 -13.08 7.99
C GLY A 67 23.06 -13.08 6.67
N LEU A 68 22.61 -12.27 5.70
CA LEU A 68 23.20 -12.18 4.35
C LEU A 68 24.18 -11.02 4.23
N THR A 69 24.99 -11.09 3.19
CA THR A 69 25.87 -10.01 2.77
C THR A 69 25.45 -9.47 1.39
N ALA A 70 26.04 -8.36 0.97
CA ALA A 70 25.81 -7.78 -0.36
C ALA A 70 26.02 -8.78 -1.52
N LYS A 71 26.91 -9.76 -1.35
CA LYS A 71 27.25 -10.75 -2.39
C LYS A 71 26.18 -11.83 -2.57
N ASP A 72 25.26 -11.95 -1.62
CA ASP A 72 24.23 -12.98 -1.62
C ASP A 72 22.93 -12.49 -2.28
N ILE A 73 22.87 -11.22 -2.67
CA ILE A 73 21.73 -10.59 -3.34
C ILE A 73 21.93 -10.68 -4.85
N ASP A 74 20.92 -11.18 -5.55
CA ASP A 74 20.97 -11.42 -6.99
C ASP A 74 20.31 -10.29 -7.80
N ALA A 75 19.42 -9.50 -7.19
CA ALA A 75 18.78 -8.34 -7.80
C ALA A 75 18.27 -7.34 -6.74
N VAL A 76 18.13 -6.08 -7.14
CA VAL A 76 17.49 -5.03 -6.33
C VAL A 76 16.22 -4.55 -7.04
N ALA A 77 15.08 -4.79 -6.42
CA ALA A 77 13.78 -4.29 -6.86
C ALA A 77 13.40 -3.03 -6.09
N TYR A 78 12.79 -2.06 -6.76
CA TYR A 78 12.29 -0.85 -6.11
C TYR A 78 10.99 -0.37 -6.75
N THR A 79 10.11 0.19 -5.94
CA THR A 79 8.85 0.77 -6.41
C THR A 79 9.13 2.00 -7.28
N ALA A 80 8.72 1.94 -8.54
CA ALA A 80 8.88 3.03 -9.52
C ALA A 80 7.61 3.89 -9.66
N GLY A 81 6.48 3.42 -9.13
CA GLY A 81 5.21 4.13 -9.10
C GLY A 81 4.01 3.19 -9.16
N PRO A 82 2.77 3.70 -9.05
CA PRO A 82 2.43 5.10 -8.72
C PRO A 82 2.80 5.47 -7.27
N GLY A 83 2.76 6.76 -6.95
CA GLY A 83 3.10 7.28 -5.61
C GLY A 83 3.52 8.75 -5.63
N LEU A 84 3.93 9.25 -4.46
CA LEU A 84 4.45 10.61 -4.30
C LEU A 84 5.83 10.72 -4.94
N VAL A 85 5.98 11.59 -5.93
CA VAL A 85 7.23 11.71 -6.72
C VAL A 85 8.49 11.90 -5.86
N GLY A 86 8.41 12.73 -4.81
CA GLY A 86 9.54 12.96 -3.91
C GLY A 86 9.93 11.73 -3.09
N ALA A 87 8.94 10.96 -2.65
CA ALA A 87 9.13 9.72 -1.90
C ALA A 87 9.68 8.60 -2.80
N LEU A 88 9.07 8.40 -3.98
CA LEU A 88 9.50 7.42 -4.98
C LEU A 88 10.96 7.61 -5.38
N LEU A 89 11.38 8.86 -5.62
CA LEU A 89 12.76 9.16 -6.02
C LEU A 89 13.78 8.69 -4.98
N VAL A 90 13.46 8.70 -3.68
CA VAL A 90 14.39 8.23 -2.64
C VAL A 90 14.68 6.74 -2.80
N GLY A 91 13.64 5.90 -2.80
CA GLY A 91 13.80 4.45 -2.98
C GLY A 91 14.39 4.08 -4.34
N ALA A 92 13.95 4.73 -5.42
CA ALA A 92 14.43 4.46 -6.76
C ALA A 92 15.91 4.84 -6.95
N THR A 93 16.34 6.00 -6.44
CA THR A 93 17.76 6.41 -6.56
C THR A 93 18.68 5.55 -5.72
N VAL A 94 18.27 5.21 -4.49
CA VAL A 94 19.01 4.27 -3.62
C VAL A 94 19.08 2.89 -4.27
N GLY A 95 17.94 2.32 -4.68
CA GLY A 95 17.88 0.99 -5.27
C GLY A 95 18.67 0.87 -6.57
N ARG A 96 18.51 1.84 -7.48
CA ARG A 96 19.19 1.82 -8.78
C ARG A 96 20.71 1.94 -8.65
N SER A 97 21.19 2.80 -7.75
CA SER A 97 22.62 2.99 -7.50
C SER A 97 23.23 1.83 -6.72
N LEU A 98 22.49 1.22 -5.79
CA LEU A 98 22.90 0.02 -5.06
C LEU A 98 23.07 -1.17 -6.01
N ALA A 99 22.10 -1.41 -6.90
CA ALA A 99 22.19 -2.44 -7.92
C ALA A 99 23.42 -2.26 -8.82
N PHE A 100 23.69 -1.02 -9.23
CA PHE A 100 24.89 -0.70 -10.01
C PHE A 100 26.18 -0.99 -9.23
N ALA A 101 26.25 -0.61 -7.95
CA ALA A 101 27.44 -0.84 -7.12
C ALA A 101 27.68 -2.33 -6.80
N TRP A 102 26.62 -3.14 -6.73
CA TRP A 102 26.69 -4.59 -6.51
C TRP A 102 26.79 -5.40 -7.79
N ASP A 103 26.75 -4.76 -8.96
CA ASP A 103 26.77 -5.40 -10.28
C ASP A 103 25.63 -6.42 -10.47
N VAL A 104 24.42 -6.03 -10.04
CA VAL A 104 23.19 -6.84 -10.15
C VAL A 104 22.08 -6.09 -10.89
N PRO A 105 21.10 -6.80 -11.48
CA PRO A 105 19.94 -6.18 -12.10
C PRO A 105 19.16 -5.27 -11.13
N ALA A 106 18.70 -4.15 -11.68
CA ALA A 106 17.76 -3.22 -11.05
C ALA A 106 16.38 -3.42 -11.66
N ILE A 107 15.38 -3.72 -10.83
CA ILE A 107 14.02 -4.05 -11.28
C ILE A 107 13.04 -2.95 -10.82
N PRO A 108 12.52 -2.10 -11.73
CA PRO A 108 11.44 -1.18 -11.38
C PRO A 108 10.13 -1.95 -11.22
N VAL A 109 9.45 -1.77 -10.08
CA VAL A 109 8.20 -2.47 -9.74
C VAL A 109 7.04 -1.50 -9.72
N HIS A 110 5.89 -1.93 -10.24
CA HIS A 110 4.64 -1.18 -10.12
C HIS A 110 4.00 -1.43 -8.75
N HIS A 111 3.75 -0.38 -7.97
CA HIS A 111 3.26 -0.46 -6.59
C HIS A 111 1.96 -1.29 -6.47
N MET A 112 1.00 -1.05 -7.38
CA MET A 112 -0.27 -1.79 -7.36
C MET A 112 -0.11 -3.24 -7.80
N GLU A 113 0.90 -3.56 -8.62
CA GLU A 113 1.21 -4.96 -8.94
C GLU A 113 1.81 -5.67 -7.73
N GLY A 114 2.67 -4.98 -6.96
CA GLY A 114 3.13 -5.46 -5.66
C GLY A 114 1.98 -5.79 -4.71
N HIS A 115 0.97 -4.90 -4.61
CA HIS A 115 -0.25 -5.18 -3.85
C HIS A 115 -1.04 -6.38 -4.39
N LEU A 116 -1.22 -6.46 -5.71
CA LEU A 116 -1.95 -7.54 -6.37
C LEU A 116 -1.31 -8.91 -6.12
N LEU A 117 0.02 -8.97 -6.09
CA LEU A 117 0.80 -10.19 -5.91
C LEU A 117 1.12 -10.50 -4.45
N ALA A 118 0.82 -9.62 -3.49
CA ALA A 118 1.08 -9.88 -2.07
C ALA A 118 0.46 -11.20 -1.56
N PRO A 119 -0.77 -11.59 -1.94
CA PRO A 119 -1.33 -12.90 -1.56
C PRO A 119 -0.56 -14.12 -2.11
N MET A 120 0.31 -13.93 -3.11
CA MET A 120 1.17 -14.99 -3.63
C MET A 120 2.28 -15.39 -2.65
N LEU A 121 2.47 -14.63 -1.57
CA LEU A 121 3.43 -14.92 -0.51
C LEU A 121 2.91 -15.94 0.52
N GLU A 122 1.62 -16.26 0.49
CA GLU A 122 0.97 -17.18 1.43
C GLU A 122 1.09 -18.64 0.99
N ASP A 123 0.90 -19.60 1.91
CA ASP A 123 1.07 -21.04 1.67
C ASP A 123 0.18 -21.62 0.54
N ASN A 124 -0.99 -21.01 0.31
CA ASN A 124 -1.94 -21.42 -0.71
C ASN A 124 -2.29 -20.22 -1.61
N PRO A 125 -1.39 -19.86 -2.53
CA PRO A 125 -1.57 -18.70 -3.40
C PRO A 125 -2.67 -18.97 -4.44
N PRO A 126 -3.38 -17.93 -4.93
CA PRO A 126 -4.40 -18.11 -5.94
C PRO A 126 -3.81 -18.51 -7.29
N GLU A 127 -4.39 -19.52 -7.94
CA GLU A 127 -4.10 -19.85 -9.34
C GLU A 127 -4.81 -18.88 -10.31
N PHE A 128 -4.21 -18.61 -11.46
CA PHE A 128 -4.86 -17.84 -12.52
C PHE A 128 -5.94 -18.68 -13.24
N PRO A 129 -7.04 -18.07 -13.73
CA PRO A 129 -7.41 -16.66 -13.58
C PRO A 129 -8.16 -16.36 -12.26
N PHE A 130 -8.07 -15.12 -11.79
CA PHE A 130 -8.86 -14.63 -10.66
C PHE A 130 -9.27 -13.16 -10.83
N VAL A 131 -10.25 -12.72 -10.02
CA VAL A 131 -10.60 -11.30 -9.91
C VAL A 131 -9.94 -10.74 -8.65
N ALA A 132 -9.19 -9.65 -8.81
CA ALA A 132 -8.58 -8.92 -7.70
C ALA A 132 -9.40 -7.68 -7.35
N LEU A 133 -9.65 -7.48 -6.06
CA LEU A 133 -10.17 -6.23 -5.51
C LEU A 133 -9.03 -5.50 -4.80
N LEU A 134 -8.47 -4.47 -5.45
CA LEU A 134 -7.44 -3.63 -4.84
C LEU A 134 -8.13 -2.50 -4.06
N VAL A 135 -8.06 -2.54 -2.73
CA VAL A 135 -8.69 -1.58 -1.83
C VAL A 135 -7.68 -1.00 -0.85
N SER A 136 -7.17 0.19 -1.17
CA SER A 136 -6.19 0.92 -0.35
C SER A 136 -6.69 2.31 0.01
N GLY A 137 -5.83 3.13 0.64
CA GLY A 137 -6.11 4.54 0.92
C GLY A 137 -6.39 5.36 -0.35
N GLY A 138 -5.66 5.08 -1.44
CA GLY A 138 -5.73 5.85 -2.69
C GLY A 138 -6.37 5.13 -3.87
N HIS A 139 -6.68 3.83 -3.77
CA HIS A 139 -7.19 3.03 -4.88
C HIS A 139 -8.36 2.15 -4.45
N THR A 140 -9.37 2.05 -5.32
CA THR A 140 -10.41 1.02 -5.23
C THR A 140 -10.72 0.56 -6.65
N GLN A 141 -10.23 -0.63 -7.00
CA GLN A 141 -10.27 -1.16 -8.36
C GLN A 141 -10.63 -2.64 -8.36
N LEU A 142 -11.42 -3.05 -9.36
CA LEU A 142 -11.67 -4.44 -9.72
C LEU A 142 -10.88 -4.78 -10.97
N ILE A 143 -10.10 -5.86 -10.91
CA ILE A 143 -9.18 -6.24 -11.98
C ILE A 143 -9.40 -7.72 -12.31
N SER A 144 -9.57 -8.03 -13.60
CA SER A 144 -9.48 -9.40 -14.12
C SER A 144 -8.01 -9.73 -14.33
N VAL A 145 -7.55 -10.80 -13.68
CA VAL A 145 -6.15 -11.23 -13.70
C VAL A 145 -6.08 -12.60 -14.36
N THR A 146 -5.49 -12.64 -15.56
CA THR A 146 -5.35 -13.87 -16.35
C THR A 146 -3.93 -14.42 -16.36
N GLY A 147 -2.97 -13.66 -15.82
CA GLY A 147 -1.57 -14.01 -15.66
C GLY A 147 -0.76 -12.81 -15.17
N ILE A 148 0.53 -13.01 -14.89
CA ILE A 148 1.45 -11.91 -14.54
C ILE A 148 1.53 -10.92 -15.71
N GLY A 149 1.35 -9.64 -15.42
CA GLY A 149 1.29 -8.56 -16.41
C GLY A 149 0.03 -8.55 -17.28
N GLN A 150 -0.93 -9.46 -17.05
CA GLN A 150 -2.17 -9.59 -17.82
C GLN A 150 -3.35 -9.15 -16.95
N TYR A 151 -3.48 -7.83 -16.82
CA TYR A 151 -4.43 -7.16 -15.94
C TYR A 151 -5.41 -6.33 -16.76
N GLU A 152 -6.70 -6.63 -16.66
CA GLU A 152 -7.78 -5.86 -17.27
C GLU A 152 -8.59 -5.17 -16.17
N LEU A 153 -8.65 -3.83 -16.21
CA LEU A 153 -9.48 -3.05 -15.30
C LEU A 153 -10.95 -3.26 -15.64
N LEU A 154 -11.70 -3.80 -14.68
CA LEU A 154 -13.14 -4.05 -14.81
C LEU A 154 -13.99 -2.88 -14.29
N GLY A 155 -13.50 -2.17 -13.28
CA GLY A 155 -14.15 -0.99 -12.71
C GLY A 155 -13.32 -0.35 -11.61
N GLU A 156 -13.55 0.93 -11.35
CA GLU A 156 -12.83 1.68 -10.31
C GLU A 156 -13.72 2.68 -9.58
N SER A 157 -13.22 3.22 -8.46
CA SER A 157 -13.92 4.34 -7.83
C SER A 157 -13.86 5.58 -8.72
N ILE A 158 -15.02 6.20 -8.95
CA ILE A 158 -15.14 7.45 -9.69
C ILE A 158 -14.97 8.69 -8.80
N ASP A 159 -14.82 8.50 -7.48
CA ASP A 159 -14.62 9.55 -6.49
C ASP A 159 -13.60 9.17 -5.39
N ASP A 160 -14.01 9.12 -4.12
CA ASP A 160 -13.14 8.73 -3.00
C ASP A 160 -12.80 7.24 -3.11
N ALA A 161 -11.58 6.82 -2.77
CA ALA A 161 -11.29 5.41 -2.56
C ALA A 161 -11.92 4.91 -1.24
N ALA A 162 -12.10 3.59 -1.09
CA ALA A 162 -12.67 3.00 0.12
C ALA A 162 -11.88 3.38 1.39
N GLY A 163 -10.54 3.31 1.37
CA GLY A 163 -9.71 3.68 2.50
C GLY A 163 -9.85 5.17 2.86
N GLU A 164 -9.84 6.05 1.86
CA GLU A 164 -10.05 7.49 2.07
C GLU A 164 -11.43 7.81 2.65
N ALA A 165 -12.49 7.10 2.21
CA ALA A 165 -13.83 7.27 2.76
C ALA A 165 -13.90 6.87 4.26
N PHE A 166 -13.15 5.83 4.66
CA PHE A 166 -12.97 5.45 6.06
C PHE A 166 -12.29 6.57 6.86
N ASP A 167 -11.16 7.10 6.38
CA ASP A 167 -10.41 8.15 7.07
C ASP A 167 -11.21 9.46 7.19
N LYS A 168 -11.89 9.87 6.11
CA LYS A 168 -12.75 11.06 6.10
C LYS A 168 -13.92 10.91 7.08
N THR A 169 -14.51 9.73 7.19
CA THR A 169 -15.59 9.45 8.15
C THR A 169 -15.08 9.41 9.58
N ALA A 170 -13.92 8.80 9.82
CA ALA A 170 -13.26 8.77 11.12
C ALA A 170 -12.95 10.20 11.63
N LYS A 171 -12.48 11.08 10.75
CA LYS A 171 -12.25 12.50 11.07
C LYS A 171 -13.53 13.23 11.50
N LEU A 172 -14.67 12.95 10.86
CA LEU A 172 -15.97 13.51 11.28
C LEU A 172 -16.39 13.06 12.67
N LEU A 173 -15.93 11.89 13.11
CA LEU A 173 -16.17 11.33 14.44
C LEU A 173 -15.11 11.75 15.48
N GLY A 174 -14.17 12.62 15.11
CA GLY A 174 -13.12 13.12 16.01
C GLY A 174 -12.01 12.12 16.30
N LEU A 175 -11.79 11.13 15.42
CA LEU A 175 -10.70 10.17 15.54
C LEU A 175 -9.42 10.71 14.90
N ASP A 176 -8.28 10.29 15.47
CA ASP A 176 -6.97 10.62 14.94
C ASP A 176 -6.73 9.99 13.56
N TYR A 177 -5.83 10.59 12.78
CA TYR A 177 -5.42 10.10 11.48
C TYR A 177 -4.21 9.13 11.58
N PRO A 178 -4.16 8.02 10.82
CA PRO A 178 -5.20 7.47 9.96
C PRO A 178 -6.32 6.82 10.77
N GLY A 179 -7.55 7.12 10.38
CA GLY A 179 -8.73 6.87 11.20
C GLY A 179 -9.48 5.58 10.85
N GLY A 180 -9.23 4.98 9.68
CA GLY A 180 -9.91 3.76 9.23
C GLY A 180 -9.87 2.60 10.24
N PRO A 181 -8.69 2.22 10.78
CA PRO A 181 -8.60 1.17 11.79
C PRO A 181 -9.34 1.51 13.09
N LEU A 182 -9.34 2.78 13.50
CA LEU A 182 -10.05 3.24 14.71
C LEU A 182 -11.57 3.19 14.50
N LEU A 183 -12.05 3.61 13.32
CA LEU A 183 -13.44 3.55 12.92
C LEU A 183 -13.96 2.10 12.93
N SER A 184 -13.19 1.16 12.38
CA SER A 184 -13.53 -0.26 12.40
C SER A 184 -13.63 -0.83 13.83
N LYS A 185 -12.69 -0.47 14.71
CA LYS A 185 -12.74 -0.85 16.14
C LYS A 185 -13.98 -0.30 16.84
N MET A 186 -14.37 0.93 16.56
CA MET A 186 -15.61 1.51 17.11
C MET A 186 -16.86 0.80 16.57
N ALA A 187 -16.87 0.46 15.28
CA ALA A 187 -18.01 -0.21 14.65
C ALA A 187 -18.32 -1.58 15.28
N ALA A 188 -17.30 -2.30 15.79
CA ALA A 188 -17.48 -3.56 16.50
C ALA A 188 -18.29 -3.45 17.80
N GLN A 189 -18.39 -2.25 18.37
CA GLN A 189 -19.21 -1.97 19.57
C GLN A 189 -20.59 -1.37 19.20
N GLY A 190 -20.87 -1.21 17.91
CA GLY A 190 -22.10 -0.61 17.41
C GLY A 190 -23.30 -1.56 17.48
N THR A 191 -24.50 -0.97 17.47
CA THR A 191 -25.75 -1.72 17.35
C THR A 191 -26.13 -1.90 15.89
N ALA A 192 -26.14 -3.14 15.41
CA ALA A 192 -26.52 -3.47 14.04
C ALA A 192 -27.92 -2.95 13.69
N GLY A 193 -28.08 -2.37 12.50
CA GLY A 193 -29.37 -1.91 11.98
C GLY A 193 -29.89 -0.59 12.55
N ARG A 194 -29.23 0.02 13.56
CA ARG A 194 -29.65 1.32 14.11
C ARG A 194 -29.64 2.44 13.07
N PHE A 195 -28.61 2.46 12.22
CA PHE A 195 -28.50 3.38 11.08
C PHE A 195 -28.27 2.55 9.81
N VAL A 196 -28.86 2.98 8.70
CA VAL A 196 -28.75 2.29 7.40
C VAL A 196 -28.22 3.29 6.38
N PHE A 197 -26.99 3.08 5.95
CA PHE A 197 -26.35 3.91 4.93
C PHE A 197 -26.75 3.45 3.52
N PRO A 198 -26.73 4.33 2.50
CA PRO A 198 -26.91 3.91 1.12
C PRO A 198 -25.74 3.02 0.68
N ARG A 199 -25.95 2.21 -0.37
CA ARG A 199 -24.90 1.46 -1.06
C ARG A 199 -24.81 2.02 -2.50
N PRO A 200 -24.07 3.12 -2.72
CA PRO A 200 -24.00 3.77 -4.03
C PRO A 200 -23.59 2.79 -5.12
N MET A 201 -24.03 3.05 -6.35
CA MET A 201 -23.73 2.25 -7.55
C MET A 201 -24.33 0.84 -7.60
N THR A 202 -24.95 0.34 -6.51
CA THR A 202 -25.56 -1.00 -6.50
C THR A 202 -26.95 -1.08 -7.15
N ASP A 203 -27.53 0.06 -7.54
CA ASP A 203 -28.86 0.19 -8.15
C ASP A 203 -28.84 0.28 -9.69
N ARG A 204 -27.65 0.11 -10.29
CA ARG A 204 -27.40 0.25 -11.73
C ARG A 204 -26.40 -0.82 -12.21
N PRO A 205 -26.38 -1.18 -13.50
CA PRO A 205 -25.33 -2.04 -14.04
C PRO A 205 -23.98 -1.31 -14.04
N GLY A 206 -22.89 -2.09 -14.09
CA GLY A 206 -21.51 -1.59 -14.05
C GLY A 206 -20.72 -2.17 -12.88
N LEU A 207 -19.41 -1.91 -12.86
CA LEU A 207 -18.49 -2.39 -11.81
C LEU A 207 -17.73 -1.25 -11.14
N ASP A 208 -18.12 0.00 -11.41
CA ASP A 208 -17.55 1.17 -10.77
C ASP A 208 -18.07 1.38 -9.34
N PHE A 209 -17.26 2.08 -8.54
CA PHE A 209 -17.55 2.39 -7.15
C PHE A 209 -17.78 3.89 -6.93
N SER A 210 -18.51 4.26 -5.88
CA SER A 210 -18.63 5.63 -5.40
C SER A 210 -18.80 5.61 -3.88
N PHE A 211 -17.98 6.39 -3.17
CA PHE A 211 -17.95 6.44 -1.71
C PHE A 211 -18.09 7.86 -1.15
N SER A 212 -17.88 8.91 -1.94
CA SER A 212 -17.95 10.31 -1.46
C SER A 212 -19.31 10.67 -0.86
N GLY A 213 -20.39 10.08 -1.39
CA GLY A 213 -21.75 10.23 -0.83
C GLY A 213 -21.89 9.68 0.60
N LEU A 214 -21.11 8.67 0.98
CA LEU A 214 -21.15 8.08 2.33
C LEU A 214 -20.61 9.03 3.38
N LYS A 215 -19.59 9.83 3.05
CA LYS A 215 -19.09 10.90 3.93
C LYS A 215 -20.18 11.93 4.24
N THR A 216 -20.91 12.35 3.21
CA THR A 216 -22.02 13.30 3.36
C THR A 216 -23.13 12.71 4.23
N PHE A 217 -23.46 11.44 4.01
CA PHE A 217 -24.44 10.74 4.83
C PHE A 217 -24.00 10.62 6.30
N ALA A 218 -22.73 10.29 6.54
CA ALA A 218 -22.14 10.23 7.88
C ALA A 218 -22.26 11.59 8.60
N ALA A 219 -21.84 12.68 7.95
CA ALA A 219 -21.89 14.03 8.52
C ALA A 219 -23.31 14.44 8.93
N ASN A 220 -24.33 14.04 8.17
CA ASN A 220 -25.72 14.33 8.48
C ASN A 220 -26.31 13.44 9.58
N THR A 221 -25.79 12.21 9.73
CA THR A 221 -26.27 11.24 10.74
C THR A 221 -25.73 11.53 12.14
N ILE A 222 -24.53 12.11 12.23
CA ILE A 222 -23.84 12.40 13.50
C ILE A 222 -24.34 13.70 14.15
N ARG A 223 -25.09 14.54 13.41
CA ARG A 223 -25.68 15.78 13.91
C ARG A 223 -26.87 15.56 14.84
#